data_AF-A0A1W9MY44-F1
#
_entry.id   AF-A0A1W9MY44-F1
#
_cell.length_a   1.000
_cell.length_b   1.000
_cell.length_c   1.000
_cell.angle_alpha   90.00
_cell.angle_beta   90.00
_cell.angle_gamma   90.00
#
_symmetry.space_group_name_H-M   'P 1'
#
loop_
_entity.id
_entity.type
_entity.pdbx_description
1 polymer ?
#
loop_
_entity_poly.entity_id
_entity_poly.type
_entity_poly.pdbx_seq_one_letter_code
_entity_poly.pdbx_strand_id
1 'polypeptide(L)'
;NYKYDQSNFSVIRDLGVDLHAKTFISYPAETSGGKKSTQLELLIECRHRHSDVAWVFLPDPNPPDLSPVKPGNTIRMVDKFSSYIIASDASALFDAEMPVCQKGIEINMEKGDADEAVFRQGLSQLQYALPRILTENILFYIETRSEDNIPFLFCPVFLTNSELFVLNRNAGVKEINKASEIGDVAARVPYLVMHLGYSPDFESQCRNEASRLQDIHRKAPAMIIERRRAAYYESRFNLPFTIIDALMTADRYYLDVFFTQFIVCSSSHFHILVDRIGDTVISAVSSQIKLE
;
A
#
# COMPACT_ATOMS: atom_id res chain seq x y z
N ASN A 1 3.23 -21.39 2.01
CA ASN A 1 4.20 -21.57 0.91
C ASN A 1 4.24 -20.31 0.08
N TYR A 2 5.12 -19.37 0.44
CA TYR A 2 5.45 -18.24 -0.41
C TYR A 2 6.25 -18.77 -1.60
N LYS A 3 5.79 -18.51 -2.83
CA LYS A 3 6.62 -18.71 -4.02
C LYS A 3 7.48 -17.46 -4.15
N TYR A 4 8.75 -17.58 -3.78
CA TYR A 4 9.76 -16.57 -4.09
C TYR A 4 10.30 -16.88 -5.49
N ASP A 5 10.18 -15.95 -6.42
CA ASP A 5 10.86 -16.03 -7.70
C ASP A 5 12.13 -15.16 -7.60
N GLN A 6 13.30 -15.80 -7.61
CA GLN A 6 14.56 -15.07 -7.75
C GLN A 6 14.70 -14.68 -9.23
N SER A 7 14.66 -13.37 -9.46
CA SER A 7 14.46 -12.70 -10.74
C SER A 7 15.53 -13.01 -11.79
N ASN A 8 15.35 -14.13 -12.51
CA ASN A 8 15.99 -14.39 -13.81
C ASN A 8 15.00 -14.35 -14.99
N PHE A 9 13.72 -14.03 -14.77
CA PHE A 9 12.74 -13.80 -15.83
C PHE A 9 12.46 -12.30 -16.01
N SER A 10 12.55 -11.84 -17.27
CA SER A 10 12.60 -10.45 -17.73
C SER A 10 11.39 -9.56 -17.39
N VAL A 11 10.28 -10.11 -16.88
CA VAL A 11 9.04 -9.35 -16.64
C VAL A 11 9.07 -8.55 -15.32
N ILE A 12 9.85 -8.98 -14.33
CA ILE A 12 9.88 -8.36 -12.98
C ILE A 12 10.83 -7.14 -12.91
N ARG A 13 11.85 -7.06 -13.80
CA ARG A 13 12.76 -5.90 -13.83
C ARG A 13 12.08 -4.58 -14.19
N ASP A 14 10.91 -4.62 -14.83
CA ASP A 14 10.24 -3.42 -15.32
C ASP A 14 9.46 -2.64 -14.26
N LEU A 15 9.27 -3.17 -13.04
CA LEU A 15 8.56 -2.46 -11.96
C LEU A 15 9.47 -1.54 -11.14
N GLY A 16 10.79 -1.70 -11.24
CA GLY A 16 11.75 -0.88 -10.50
C GLY A 16 11.72 -1.06 -8.98
N VAL A 17 11.15 -2.17 -8.48
CA VAL A 17 11.13 -2.57 -7.06
C VAL A 17 11.98 -3.82 -6.85
N ASP A 18 12.64 -3.92 -5.70
CA ASP A 18 13.56 -5.02 -5.41
C ASP A 18 12.87 -6.40 -5.34
N LEU A 19 11.70 -6.48 -4.67
CA LEU A 19 10.93 -7.72 -4.54
C LEU A 19 9.45 -7.49 -4.78
N HIS A 20 8.83 -8.41 -5.53
CA HIS A 20 7.39 -8.50 -5.68
C HIS A 20 6.93 -9.90 -5.25
N ALA A 21 6.36 -9.99 -4.06
CA ALA A 21 5.87 -11.25 -3.51
C ALA A 21 4.36 -11.37 -3.74
N LYS A 22 3.93 -12.47 -4.33
CA LYS A 22 2.52 -12.73 -4.66
C LYS A 22 2.08 -14.04 -4.03
N THR A 23 0.96 -14.02 -3.30
CA THR A 23 0.41 -15.20 -2.63
C THR A 23 -1.10 -15.23 -2.71
N PHE A 24 -1.66 -16.44 -2.59
CA PHE A 24 -3.10 -16.66 -2.46
C PHE A 24 -3.40 -17.07 -1.02
N ILE A 25 -4.16 -16.23 -0.32
CA ILE A 25 -4.59 -16.49 1.06
C ILE A 25 -5.90 -17.24 1.00
N SER A 26 -5.93 -18.44 1.61
CA SER A 26 -7.14 -19.25 1.72
C SER A 26 -7.91 -18.92 3.00
N TYR A 27 -9.23 -18.83 2.92
CA TYR A 27 -10.11 -18.57 4.07
C TYR A 27 -11.39 -19.41 4.01
N PRO A 28 -12.05 -19.64 5.16
CA PRO A 28 -13.26 -20.45 5.22
C PRO A 28 -14.40 -19.81 4.42
N ALA A 29 -15.12 -20.60 3.62
CA ALA A 29 -16.40 -20.17 3.06
C ALA A 29 -17.52 -20.51 4.05
N GLU A 30 -18.14 -19.51 4.67
CA GLU A 30 -19.19 -19.70 5.69
C GLU A 30 -20.36 -20.59 5.21
N THR A 31 -20.67 -20.57 3.91
CA THR A 31 -21.91 -21.17 3.37
C THR A 31 -21.73 -22.47 2.58
N SER A 32 -20.50 -22.93 2.31
CA SER A 32 -20.29 -24.08 1.40
C SER A 32 -19.23 -25.10 1.84
N GLY A 33 -18.59 -24.93 3.00
CA GLY A 33 -17.54 -25.85 3.46
C GLY A 33 -16.28 -25.91 2.57
N GLY A 34 -16.24 -25.09 1.51
CA GLY A 34 -15.07 -24.92 0.64
C GLY A 34 -14.09 -23.89 1.18
N LYS A 35 -12.86 -23.90 0.64
CA LYS A 35 -11.88 -22.82 0.87
C LYS A 35 -12.00 -21.82 -0.28
N LYS A 36 -12.23 -20.55 0.03
CA LYS A 36 -12.08 -19.46 -0.93
C LYS A 36 -10.64 -18.94 -0.87
N SER A 37 -10.20 -18.26 -1.93
CA SER A 37 -8.90 -17.60 -1.97
C SER A 37 -9.05 -16.12 -2.32
N THR A 38 -8.11 -15.33 -1.82
CA THR A 38 -7.88 -13.93 -2.23
C THR A 38 -6.41 -13.78 -2.59
N GLN A 39 -6.06 -12.81 -3.41
CA GLN A 39 -4.67 -12.54 -3.77
C GLN A 39 -4.11 -11.39 -2.94
N LEU A 40 -2.92 -11.60 -2.36
CA LEU A 40 -2.13 -10.56 -1.71
C LEU A 40 -0.80 -10.40 -2.45
N GLU A 41 -0.47 -9.15 -2.77
CA GLU A 41 0.81 -8.75 -3.33
C GLU A 41 1.56 -7.81 -2.37
N LEU A 42 2.82 -8.12 -2.08
CA LEU A 42 3.73 -7.23 -1.36
C LEU A 42 4.76 -6.69 -2.36
N LEU A 43 4.81 -5.37 -2.51
CA LEU A 43 5.87 -4.70 -3.25
C LEU A 43 6.89 -4.20 -2.24
N ILE A 44 8.13 -4.67 -2.32
CA ILE A 44 9.14 -4.38 -1.31
C ILE A 44 10.33 -3.72 -1.98
N GLU A 45 10.66 -2.52 -1.53
CA GLU A 45 11.91 -1.84 -1.87
C GLU A 45 12.86 -1.96 -0.69
N CYS A 46 14.03 -2.52 -0.93
CA CYS A 46 15.00 -2.82 0.09
C CYS A 46 16.10 -1.75 0.12
N ARG A 47 16.44 -1.30 1.32
CA ARG A 47 17.58 -0.42 1.56
C ARG A 47 18.47 -1.01 2.64
N HIS A 48 19.57 -1.59 2.18
CA HIS A 48 20.63 -2.01 3.07
C HIS A 48 21.54 -0.82 3.41
N ARG A 49 21.87 -0.70 4.69
CA ARG A 49 22.68 0.38 5.26
C ARG A 49 23.69 -0.16 6.25
N HIS A 50 24.73 0.64 6.48
CA HIS A 50 25.72 0.37 7.51
C HIS A 50 25.07 0.39 8.90
N SER A 51 25.67 -0.28 9.87
CA SER A 51 25.17 -0.33 11.25
C SER A 51 25.04 1.04 11.90
N ASP A 52 25.85 2.01 11.45
CA ASP A 52 25.92 3.36 12.02
C ASP A 52 24.89 4.30 11.40
N VAL A 53 23.95 3.77 10.60
CA VAL A 53 22.88 4.54 9.99
C VAL A 53 21.57 4.29 10.73
N ALA A 54 20.96 5.37 11.20
CA ALA A 54 19.62 5.39 11.77
C ALA A 54 18.67 6.19 10.87
N TRP A 55 17.38 5.85 10.94
CA TRP A 55 16.33 6.54 10.21
C TRP A 55 15.44 7.30 11.18
N VAL A 56 15.38 8.62 11.04
CA VAL A 56 14.57 9.50 11.89
C VAL A 56 13.39 10.05 11.12
N PHE A 57 12.20 9.89 11.68
CA PHE A 57 10.94 10.28 11.07
C PHE A 57 10.29 11.40 11.86
N LEU A 58 9.77 12.37 11.12
CA LEU A 58 8.96 13.44 11.68
C LEU A 58 7.50 12.97 11.70
N PRO A 59 6.85 12.97 12.89
CA PRO A 59 5.44 12.62 12.98
C PRO A 59 4.60 13.61 12.19
N ASP A 60 3.41 13.18 11.76
CA ASP A 60 2.44 14.07 11.13
C ASP A 60 2.09 15.24 12.07
N PRO A 61 2.38 16.50 11.66
CA PRO A 61 2.08 17.67 12.47
C PRO A 61 0.58 17.97 12.54
N ASN A 62 -0.22 17.40 11.64
CA ASN A 62 -1.64 17.69 11.55
C ASN A 62 -2.43 17.02 12.69
N PRO A 63 -3.54 17.64 13.12
CA PRO A 63 -4.59 16.95 13.85
C PRO A 63 -5.08 15.70 13.09
N PRO A 64 -5.54 14.64 13.80
CA PRO A 64 -5.94 13.39 13.16
C PRO A 64 -6.99 13.53 12.04
N ASP A 65 -7.91 14.50 12.16
CA ASP A 65 -8.96 14.80 11.18
C ASP A 65 -8.46 15.54 9.94
N LEU A 66 -7.29 16.18 10.03
CA LEU A 66 -6.65 16.94 8.96
C LEU A 66 -5.43 16.22 8.36
N SER A 67 -5.14 15.00 8.80
CA SER A 67 -4.07 14.19 8.23
C SER A 67 -4.35 13.87 6.75
N PRO A 68 -3.33 13.97 5.87
CA PRO A 68 -3.42 13.45 4.52
C PRO A 68 -3.46 11.92 4.48
N VAL A 69 -3.01 11.25 5.56
CA VAL A 69 -3.09 9.80 5.70
C VAL A 69 -4.50 9.41 6.11
N LYS A 70 -5.09 8.48 5.35
CA LYS A 70 -6.38 7.88 5.64
C LYS A 70 -6.16 6.45 6.14
N PRO A 71 -6.73 6.08 7.30
CA PRO A 71 -6.78 4.68 7.71
C PRO A 71 -7.46 3.81 6.65
N GLY A 72 -6.88 2.63 6.41
CA GLY A 72 -7.35 1.66 5.42
C GLY A 72 -6.58 1.67 4.09
N ASN A 73 -5.62 2.59 3.90
CA ASN A 73 -4.95 2.81 2.62
C ASN A 73 -3.50 2.27 2.55
N THR A 74 -2.99 1.63 3.60
CA THR A 74 -1.69 0.93 3.51
C THR A 74 -1.83 -0.47 2.88
N ILE A 75 -2.73 -1.30 3.42
CA ILE A 75 -3.18 -2.56 2.80
C ILE A 75 -4.38 -2.22 1.92
N ARG A 76 -4.14 -2.08 0.62
CA ARG A 76 -5.19 -1.70 -0.33
C ARG A 76 -6.01 -2.91 -0.66
N MET A 77 -7.25 -2.92 -0.17
CA MET A 77 -8.22 -3.98 -0.40
C MET A 77 -9.10 -3.59 -1.59
N VAL A 78 -8.72 -4.01 -2.79
CA VAL A 78 -9.44 -3.63 -4.01
C VAL A 78 -10.50 -4.68 -4.32
N ASP A 79 -11.68 -4.46 -3.77
CA ASP A 79 -12.86 -5.27 -4.02
C ASP A 79 -13.64 -4.78 -5.25
N LYS A 80 -13.52 -3.49 -5.60
CA LYS A 80 -14.35 -2.74 -6.57
C LYS A 80 -14.44 -3.33 -7.98
N PHE A 81 -13.55 -4.24 -8.33
CA PHE A 81 -13.53 -4.93 -9.62
C PHE A 81 -14.00 -6.39 -9.55
N SER A 82 -14.60 -6.80 -8.43
CA SER A 82 -15.05 -8.16 -8.15
C SER A 82 -16.53 -8.28 -7.78
N SER A 83 -17.03 -9.52 -7.68
CA SER A 83 -18.38 -9.81 -7.17
C SER A 83 -18.45 -9.82 -5.63
N TYR A 84 -17.37 -9.48 -4.93
CA TYR A 84 -17.31 -9.49 -3.48
C TYR A 84 -17.11 -8.09 -2.91
N ILE A 85 -17.68 -7.81 -1.76
CA ILE A 85 -17.55 -6.54 -1.06
C ILE A 85 -16.80 -6.74 0.24
N ILE A 86 -15.71 -6.00 0.40
CA ILE A 86 -14.96 -5.91 1.66
C ILE A 86 -15.36 -4.61 2.34
N ALA A 87 -15.53 -4.63 3.67
CA ALA A 87 -15.82 -3.43 4.44
C ALA A 87 -14.73 -2.36 4.22
N SER A 88 -15.13 -1.10 4.01
CA SER A 88 -14.21 -0.02 3.64
C SER A 88 -13.19 0.31 4.74
N ASP A 89 -13.48 -0.05 5.98
CA ASP A 89 -12.65 0.16 7.17
C ASP A 89 -11.93 -1.13 7.62
N ALA A 90 -11.94 -2.20 6.84
CA ALA A 90 -11.43 -3.51 7.24
C ALA A 90 -9.94 -3.53 7.62
N SER A 91 -9.12 -2.61 7.07
CA SER A 91 -7.71 -2.41 7.44
C SER A 91 -7.47 -1.14 8.27
N ALA A 92 -8.51 -0.39 8.65
CA ALA A 92 -8.34 0.89 9.33
C ALA A 92 -7.69 0.75 10.71
N LEU A 93 -8.02 -0.29 11.47
CA LEU A 93 -7.40 -0.56 12.78
C LEU A 93 -5.92 -0.92 12.64
N PHE A 94 -5.56 -1.68 11.61
CA PHE A 94 -4.16 -2.01 11.32
C PHE A 94 -3.34 -0.72 11.12
N ASP A 95 -3.87 0.24 10.37
CA ASP A 95 -3.22 1.54 10.14
C ASP A 95 -3.17 2.40 11.41
N ALA A 96 -4.23 2.41 12.21
CA ALA A 96 -4.36 3.26 13.39
C ALA A 96 -3.35 2.93 14.50
N GLU A 97 -2.80 1.71 14.52
CA GLU A 97 -1.80 1.29 15.49
C GLU A 97 -0.37 1.70 15.12
N MET A 98 -0.15 2.22 13.92
CA MET A 98 1.17 2.62 13.44
C MET A 98 1.37 4.14 13.57
N PRO A 99 2.57 4.60 13.95
CA PRO A 99 2.91 6.02 13.88
C PRO A 99 2.79 6.52 12.44
N VAL A 100 2.14 7.66 12.26
CA VAL A 100 2.03 8.33 10.96
C VAL A 100 3.09 9.41 10.85
N CYS A 101 3.89 9.35 9.79
CA CYS A 101 5.00 10.24 9.53
C CYS A 101 4.90 10.87 8.13
N GLN A 102 5.43 12.09 7.99
CA GLN A 102 5.42 12.82 6.71
C GLN A 102 6.81 12.98 6.10
N LYS A 103 7.86 12.81 6.90
CA LYS A 103 9.23 12.97 6.45
C LYS A 103 10.13 11.98 7.16
N GLY A 104 11.07 11.40 6.42
CA GLY A 104 12.13 10.53 6.93
C GLY A 104 13.48 11.09 6.54
N ILE A 105 14.45 10.98 7.44
CA ILE A 105 15.82 11.48 7.29
C ILE A 105 16.76 10.35 7.69
N GLU A 106 17.70 10.01 6.81
CA GLU A 106 18.81 9.14 7.13
C GLU A 106 19.84 9.94 7.91
N ILE A 107 20.32 9.41 9.04
CA ILE A 107 21.38 10.01 9.85
C ILE A 107 22.52 9.01 10.00
N ASN A 108 23.72 9.43 9.61
CA ASN A 108 24.95 8.72 9.94
C ASN A 108 25.37 9.11 11.36
N MET A 109 25.28 8.16 12.29
CA MET A 109 25.53 8.37 13.72
C MET A 109 27.01 8.60 14.03
N GLU A 110 27.94 8.19 13.16
CA GLU A 110 29.38 8.42 13.33
C GLU A 110 29.79 9.82 12.86
N LYS A 111 29.28 10.24 11.70
CA LYS A 111 29.68 11.50 11.04
C LYS A 111 28.76 12.68 11.36
N GLY A 112 27.52 12.41 11.76
CA GLY A 112 26.47 13.41 11.92
C GLY A 112 25.86 13.89 10.60
N ASP A 113 26.21 13.28 9.48
CA ASP A 113 25.65 13.61 8.16
C ASP A 113 24.18 13.18 8.08
N ALA A 114 23.34 14.02 7.47
CA ALA A 114 21.92 13.77 7.28
C ALA A 114 21.53 13.83 5.80
N ASP A 115 20.76 12.84 5.33
CA ASP A 115 20.31 12.75 3.94
C ASP A 115 18.83 12.34 3.84
N GLU A 116 18.04 13.13 3.12
CA GLU A 116 16.63 12.84 2.82
C GLU A 116 16.44 12.18 1.44
N ALA A 117 17.39 12.37 0.53
CA ALA A 117 17.26 12.01 -0.88
C ALA A 117 17.14 10.51 -1.07
N VAL A 118 17.97 9.73 -0.37
CA VAL A 118 17.94 8.26 -0.37
C VAL A 118 16.53 7.72 -0.12
N PHE A 119 15.90 8.25 0.93
CA PHE A 119 14.59 7.79 1.37
C PHE A 119 13.53 8.04 0.32
N ARG A 120 13.51 9.31 -0.12
CA ARG A 120 12.54 9.82 -1.05
C ARG A 120 12.65 9.11 -2.39
N GLN A 121 13.87 8.79 -2.82
CA GLN A 121 14.12 7.99 -4.01
C GLN A 121 13.53 6.58 -3.89
N GLY A 122 13.76 5.88 -2.78
CA GLY A 122 13.20 4.52 -2.58
C GLY A 122 11.68 4.51 -2.47
N LEU A 123 11.08 5.47 -1.76
CA LEU A 123 9.62 5.62 -1.75
C LEU A 123 9.05 5.97 -3.13
N SER A 124 9.76 6.81 -3.90
CA SER A 124 9.34 7.15 -5.26
C SER A 124 9.39 5.92 -6.16
N GLN A 125 10.43 5.08 -6.07
CA GLN A 125 10.49 3.82 -6.84
C GLN A 125 9.31 2.90 -6.53
N LEU A 126 8.97 2.72 -5.24
CA LEU A 126 7.75 2.01 -4.84
C LEU A 126 6.51 2.66 -5.46
N GLN A 127 6.36 3.98 -5.34
CA GLN A 127 5.20 4.72 -5.85
C GLN A 127 5.00 4.51 -7.34
N TYR A 128 6.07 4.59 -8.14
CA TYR A 128 6.03 4.44 -9.60
C TYR A 128 5.66 3.01 -10.06
N ALA A 129 5.83 2.00 -9.21
CA ALA A 129 5.42 0.63 -9.51
C ALA A 129 3.90 0.40 -9.33
N LEU A 130 3.25 1.17 -8.46
CA LEU A 130 1.87 0.92 -8.04
C LEU A 130 0.82 1.05 -9.17
N PRO A 131 0.87 2.06 -10.08
CA PRO A 131 -0.14 2.19 -11.13
C PRO A 131 -0.18 0.97 -12.05
N ARG A 132 0.98 0.39 -12.36
CA ARG A 132 1.09 -0.82 -13.17
C ARG A 132 0.48 -2.02 -12.45
N ILE A 133 0.83 -2.25 -11.18
CA ILE A 133 0.26 -3.36 -10.39
C ILE A 133 -1.27 -3.24 -10.26
N LEU A 134 -1.78 -2.04 -10.00
CA LEU A 134 -3.22 -1.81 -9.95
C LEU A 134 -3.87 -2.14 -11.30
N THR A 135 -3.34 -1.60 -12.39
CA THR A 135 -3.86 -1.79 -13.75
C THR A 135 -3.85 -3.27 -14.16
N GLU A 136 -2.75 -3.98 -13.93
CA GLU A 136 -2.62 -5.40 -14.27
C GLU A 136 -3.60 -6.27 -13.49
N ASN A 137 -3.79 -5.99 -12.20
CA ASN A 137 -4.77 -6.71 -11.40
C ASN A 137 -6.21 -6.38 -11.83
N ILE A 138 -6.53 -5.13 -12.16
CA ILE A 138 -7.85 -4.77 -12.70
C ILE A 138 -8.12 -5.58 -13.97
N LEU A 139 -7.20 -5.56 -14.94
CA LEU A 139 -7.34 -6.30 -16.21
C LEU A 139 -7.55 -7.79 -15.96
N PHE A 140 -6.72 -8.38 -15.10
CA PHE A 140 -6.79 -9.80 -14.80
C PHE A 140 -8.14 -10.21 -14.18
N TYR A 141 -8.58 -9.49 -13.15
CA TYR A 141 -9.76 -9.89 -12.40
C TYR A 141 -11.06 -9.51 -13.08
N ILE A 142 -11.16 -8.30 -13.63
CA ILE A 142 -12.43 -7.83 -14.21
C ILE A 142 -12.84 -8.62 -15.47
N GLU A 143 -11.86 -9.20 -16.19
CA GLU A 143 -12.10 -10.04 -17.36
C GLU A 143 -12.33 -11.52 -16.99
N THR A 144 -11.98 -11.92 -15.77
CA THR A 144 -12.28 -13.26 -15.25
C THR A 144 -13.79 -13.44 -15.09
N ARG A 145 -14.27 -14.69 -15.22
CA ARG A 145 -15.68 -15.03 -15.01
C ARG A 145 -16.15 -14.48 -13.67
N SER A 146 -17.32 -13.85 -13.66
CA SER A 146 -17.81 -13.10 -12.50
C SER A 146 -17.94 -13.93 -11.20
N GLU A 147 -18.09 -15.25 -11.33
CA GLU A 147 -18.16 -16.19 -10.21
C GLU A 147 -16.78 -16.46 -9.55
N ASP A 148 -15.72 -16.36 -10.34
CA ASP A 148 -14.32 -16.60 -9.98
C ASP A 148 -13.54 -15.29 -9.76
N ASN A 149 -14.19 -14.16 -10.02
CA ASN A 149 -13.62 -12.84 -9.83
C ASN A 149 -13.59 -12.51 -8.33
N ILE A 150 -12.38 -12.52 -7.78
CA ILE A 150 -12.06 -12.28 -6.36
C ILE A 150 -11.43 -10.88 -6.19
N PRO A 151 -11.55 -10.27 -4.99
CA PRO A 151 -10.77 -9.10 -4.64
C PRO A 151 -9.27 -9.37 -4.76
N PHE A 152 -8.51 -8.31 -5.02
CA PHE A 152 -7.06 -8.36 -4.95
C PHE A 152 -6.55 -7.30 -3.99
N LEU A 153 -5.43 -7.61 -3.36
CA LEU A 153 -4.83 -6.80 -2.32
C LEU A 153 -3.38 -6.53 -2.65
N PHE A 154 -2.93 -5.31 -2.35
CA PHE A 154 -1.51 -4.99 -2.42
C PHE A 154 -1.06 -4.04 -1.31
N CYS A 155 0.18 -4.21 -0.86
CA CYS A 155 0.77 -3.42 0.20
C CYS A 155 2.24 -3.08 -0.16
N PRO A 156 2.59 -1.81 -0.33
CA PRO A 156 3.97 -1.41 -0.56
C PRO A 156 4.72 -1.25 0.76
N VAL A 157 5.90 -1.83 0.82
CA VAL A 157 6.76 -1.86 2.00
C VAL A 157 8.14 -1.35 1.63
N PHE A 158 8.60 -0.31 2.31
CA PHE A 158 10.00 0.08 2.33
C PHE A 158 10.68 -0.69 3.46
N LEU A 159 11.64 -1.54 3.12
CA LEU A 159 12.32 -2.43 4.05
C LEU A 159 13.77 -1.99 4.25
N THR A 160 14.20 -1.81 5.49
CA THR A 160 15.59 -1.44 5.82
C THR A 160 16.13 -2.27 6.97
N ASN A 161 17.44 -2.51 7.00
CA ASN A 161 18.09 -3.14 8.16
C ASN A 161 18.43 -2.14 9.28
N SER A 162 18.32 -0.84 9.01
CA SER A 162 18.54 0.20 10.01
C SER A 162 17.40 0.29 11.03
N GLU A 163 17.71 0.93 12.14
CA GLU A 163 16.72 1.26 13.18
C GLU A 163 15.85 2.45 12.76
N LEU A 164 14.57 2.38 13.10
CA LEU A 164 13.59 3.43 12.82
C LEU A 164 13.27 4.17 14.13
N PHE A 165 13.33 5.49 14.08
CA PHE A 165 13.02 6.38 15.19
C PHE A 165 11.98 7.41 14.78
N VAL A 166 10.97 7.64 15.60
CA VAL A 166 9.98 8.71 15.39
C VAL A 166 10.25 9.81 16.40
N LEU A 167 10.48 11.03 15.93
CA LEU A 167 10.68 12.19 16.79
C LEU A 167 9.46 12.42 17.69
N ASN A 168 9.71 12.75 18.95
CA ASN A 168 8.66 13.15 19.86
C ASN A 168 7.98 14.42 19.33
N ARG A 169 6.64 14.49 19.32
CA ARG A 169 5.89 15.65 18.78
C ARG A 169 6.29 16.99 19.39
N ASN A 170 6.81 16.99 20.62
CA ASN A 170 7.23 18.17 21.36
C ASN A 170 8.74 18.42 21.33
N ALA A 171 9.52 17.63 20.57
CA ALA A 171 10.95 17.82 20.44
C ALA A 171 11.23 19.08 19.60
N GLY A 172 11.62 20.16 20.28
CA GLY A 172 12.08 21.38 19.64
C GLY A 172 13.59 21.39 19.43
N VAL A 173 14.07 22.45 18.78
CA VAL A 173 15.51 22.66 18.50
C VAL A 173 16.33 22.67 19.80
N LYS A 174 15.77 23.16 20.91
CA LYS A 174 16.47 23.22 22.20
C LYS A 174 16.67 21.83 22.81
N GLU A 175 15.66 20.97 22.70
CA GLU A 175 15.70 19.58 23.17
C GLU A 175 16.67 18.78 22.32
N ILE A 176 16.63 18.95 20.99
CA ILE A 176 17.57 18.31 20.06
C ILE A 176 19.02 18.73 20.35
N ASN A 177 19.28 20.02 20.56
CA ASN A 177 20.64 20.51 20.87
C ASN A 177 21.18 20.04 22.23
N LYS A 178 20.30 19.61 23.14
CA LYS A 178 20.69 19.08 24.46
C LYS A 178 20.77 17.56 24.47
N ALA A 179 20.22 16.90 23.46
CA ALA A 179 20.23 15.45 23.35
C ALA A 179 21.67 14.94 23.24
N SER A 180 21.97 13.93 24.04
CA SER A 180 23.22 13.19 23.96
C SER A 180 23.13 12.01 23.01
N GLU A 181 21.92 11.46 22.87
CA GLU A 181 21.60 10.37 21.96
C GLU A 181 20.22 10.56 21.32
N ILE A 182 19.99 9.86 20.21
CA ILE A 182 18.73 9.94 19.46
C ILE A 182 17.51 9.57 20.32
N GLY A 183 17.68 8.64 21.26
CA GLY A 183 16.64 8.19 22.19
C GLY A 183 16.13 9.27 23.13
N ASP A 184 16.90 10.33 23.35
CA ASP A 184 16.49 11.46 24.20
C ASP A 184 15.32 12.25 23.56
N VAL A 185 15.20 12.21 22.23
CA VAL A 185 14.26 13.04 21.46
C VAL A 185 13.37 12.24 20.51
N ALA A 186 13.60 10.93 20.36
CA ALA A 186 12.84 10.07 19.47
C ALA A 186 12.61 8.68 20.07
N ALA A 187 11.47 8.08 19.73
CA ALA A 187 11.12 6.72 20.13
C ALA A 187 11.45 5.74 19.01
N ARG A 188 12.10 4.63 19.34
CA ARG A 188 12.33 3.53 18.39
C ARG A 188 11.01 2.82 18.08
N VAL A 189 10.77 2.52 16.80
CA VAL A 189 9.55 1.84 16.34
C VAL A 189 9.89 0.69 15.37
N PRO A 190 9.09 -0.39 15.33
CA PRO A 190 9.35 -1.52 14.43
C PRO A 190 8.95 -1.22 12.98
N TYR A 191 7.89 -0.44 12.81
CA TYR A 191 7.34 0.00 11.53
C TYR A 191 6.43 1.21 11.74
N LEU A 192 6.19 1.95 10.65
CA LEU A 192 5.40 3.19 10.63
C LEU A 192 4.76 3.40 9.25
N VAL A 193 3.81 4.33 9.17
CA VAL A 193 3.18 4.74 7.91
C VAL A 193 3.81 6.05 7.43
N MET A 194 4.18 6.06 6.15
CA MET A 194 4.65 7.24 5.45
C MET A 194 3.67 7.69 4.39
N HIS A 195 3.46 9.00 4.31
CA HIS A 195 2.79 9.64 3.20
C HIS A 195 3.80 10.25 2.22
N LEU A 196 3.65 9.94 0.94
CA LEU A 196 4.38 10.59 -0.14
C LEU A 196 3.36 11.14 -1.16
N GLY A 197 3.29 12.47 -1.25
CA GLY A 197 2.55 13.12 -2.33
C GLY A 197 3.22 12.88 -3.69
N TYR A 198 2.51 13.13 -4.78
CA TYR A 198 3.00 12.89 -6.13
C TYR A 198 3.28 14.17 -6.92
N SER A 199 4.09 14.02 -7.97
CA SER A 199 4.38 15.07 -8.96
C SER A 199 3.46 14.96 -10.18
N PRO A 200 3.36 16.02 -11.02
CA PRO A 200 2.67 15.96 -12.31
C PRO A 200 3.20 14.87 -13.26
N ASP A 201 4.49 14.52 -13.16
CA ASP A 201 5.09 13.42 -13.93
C ASP A 201 4.52 12.07 -13.49
N PHE A 202 4.35 11.86 -12.19
CA PHE A 202 3.71 10.66 -11.67
C PHE A 202 2.23 10.59 -12.08
N GLU A 203 1.49 11.71 -12.05
CA GLU A 203 0.12 11.74 -12.57
C GLU A 203 0.07 11.32 -14.05
N SER A 204 1.03 11.79 -14.85
CA SER A 204 1.13 11.39 -16.27
C SER A 204 1.41 9.90 -16.42
N GLN A 205 2.27 9.34 -15.57
CA GLN A 205 2.52 7.90 -15.54
C GLN A 205 1.27 7.11 -15.17
N CYS A 206 0.50 7.56 -14.18
CA CYS A 206 -0.79 6.94 -13.82
C CYS A 206 -1.76 6.91 -15.00
N ARG A 207 -1.93 8.03 -15.72
CA ARG A 207 -2.80 8.08 -16.91
C ARG A 207 -2.32 7.13 -18.00
N ASN A 208 -1.00 7.08 -18.23
CA ASN A 208 -0.41 6.22 -19.24
C ASN A 208 -0.67 4.74 -18.93
N GLU A 209 -0.44 4.29 -17.69
CA GLU A 209 -0.76 2.92 -17.29
C GLU A 209 -2.26 2.64 -17.36
N ALA A 210 -3.09 3.52 -16.81
CA ALA A 210 -4.54 3.36 -16.78
C ALA A 210 -5.18 3.39 -18.19
N SER A 211 -4.52 3.95 -19.21
CA SER A 211 -5.00 3.93 -20.60
C SER A 211 -5.22 2.50 -21.14
N ARG A 212 -4.51 1.51 -20.58
CA ARG A 212 -4.70 0.09 -20.88
C ARG A 212 -6.09 -0.43 -20.51
N LEU A 213 -6.81 0.28 -19.65
CA LEU A 213 -8.16 -0.03 -19.17
C LEU A 213 -9.25 0.51 -20.10
N GLN A 214 -8.91 1.31 -21.13
CA GLN A 214 -9.88 2.05 -21.94
C GLN A 214 -10.97 1.17 -22.56
N ASP A 215 -10.67 -0.07 -22.95
CA ASP A 215 -11.60 -0.95 -23.67
C ASP A 215 -12.43 -1.85 -22.75
N ILE A 216 -12.22 -1.78 -21.43
CA ILE A 216 -12.91 -2.61 -20.44
C ILE A 216 -14.43 -2.40 -20.47
N HIS A 217 -14.89 -1.16 -20.73
CA HIS A 217 -16.32 -0.84 -20.81
C HIS A 217 -17.07 -1.64 -21.89
N ARG A 218 -16.35 -2.19 -22.88
CA ARG A 218 -16.90 -2.99 -23.99
C ARG A 218 -16.95 -4.49 -23.69
N LYS A 219 -16.36 -4.91 -22.56
CA LYS A 219 -16.22 -6.32 -22.20
C LYS A 219 -17.45 -6.77 -21.41
N ALA A 220 -18.09 -7.85 -21.88
CA ALA A 220 -19.26 -8.40 -21.21
C ALA A 220 -19.02 -8.77 -19.72
N PRO A 221 -17.89 -9.40 -19.31
CA PRO A 221 -17.62 -9.66 -17.91
C PRO A 221 -17.60 -8.40 -17.03
N ALA A 222 -16.97 -7.32 -17.51
CA ALA A 222 -16.89 -6.07 -16.79
C ALA A 222 -18.26 -5.40 -16.62
N MET A 223 -19.11 -5.43 -17.66
CA MET A 223 -20.49 -4.92 -17.58
C MET A 223 -21.35 -5.68 -16.55
N ILE A 224 -21.10 -6.97 -16.34
CA ILE A 224 -21.81 -7.76 -15.33
C ILE A 224 -21.44 -7.26 -13.93
N ILE A 225 -20.14 -7.09 -13.66
CA ILE A 225 -19.66 -6.58 -12.36
C ILE A 225 -20.17 -5.15 -12.10
N GLU A 226 -20.11 -4.29 -13.11
CA GLU A 226 -20.63 -2.92 -13.05
C GLU A 226 -22.10 -2.91 -12.62
N ARG A 227 -22.95 -3.72 -13.27
CA ARG A 227 -24.39 -3.80 -12.95
C ARG A 227 -24.66 -4.35 -11.57
N ARG A 228 -23.96 -5.40 -11.15
CA ARG A 228 -24.06 -5.96 -9.79
C ARG A 228 -23.73 -4.91 -8.73
N ARG A 229 -22.65 -4.15 -8.96
CA ARG A 229 -22.24 -3.07 -8.05
C ARG A 229 -23.22 -1.90 -8.05
N ALA A 230 -23.74 -1.52 -9.20
CA ALA A 230 -24.76 -0.47 -9.31
C ALA A 230 -26.09 -0.84 -8.62
N ALA A 231 -26.43 -2.14 -8.58
CA ALA A 231 -27.59 -2.61 -7.83
C ALA A 231 -27.38 -2.59 -6.30
N TYR A 232 -26.12 -2.73 -5.84
CA TYR A 232 -25.79 -2.72 -4.42
C TYR A 232 -25.50 -1.31 -3.88
N TYR A 233 -24.76 -0.48 -4.61
CA TYR A 233 -24.36 0.85 -4.15
C TYR A 233 -25.40 1.90 -4.52
N GLU A 234 -25.69 2.78 -3.57
CA GLU A 234 -26.47 4.00 -3.81
C GLU A 234 -25.65 5.10 -4.53
N SER A 235 -24.32 4.92 -4.60
CA SER A 235 -23.37 5.91 -5.11
C SER A 235 -22.53 5.38 -6.26
N ARG A 236 -22.49 6.17 -7.34
CA ARG A 236 -21.68 5.91 -8.53
C ARG A 236 -20.17 5.98 -8.32
N PHE A 237 -19.69 6.57 -7.22
CA PHE A 237 -18.26 6.71 -6.92
C PHE A 237 -17.55 5.37 -6.64
N ASN A 238 -18.30 4.31 -6.36
CA ASN A 238 -17.75 2.98 -6.09
C ASN A 238 -17.90 2.01 -7.26
N LEU A 239 -18.28 2.51 -8.44
CA LEU A 239 -18.46 1.68 -9.62
C LEU A 239 -17.15 1.47 -10.37
N PRO A 240 -16.88 0.24 -10.87
CA PRO A 240 -15.69 -0.07 -11.66
C PRO A 240 -15.39 0.95 -12.75
N PHE A 241 -16.39 1.33 -13.56
CA PHE A 241 -16.16 2.24 -14.68
C PHE A 241 -15.84 3.66 -14.24
N THR A 242 -16.51 4.16 -13.19
CA THR A 242 -16.18 5.47 -12.59
C THR A 242 -14.73 5.49 -12.10
N ILE A 243 -14.28 4.41 -11.45
CA ILE A 243 -12.90 4.32 -10.93
C ILE A 243 -11.89 4.26 -12.07
N ILE A 244 -12.18 3.50 -13.14
CA ILE A 244 -11.32 3.42 -14.32
C ILE A 244 -11.18 4.80 -14.99
N ASP A 245 -12.28 5.50 -15.21
CA ASP A 245 -12.29 6.85 -15.80
C ASP A 245 -11.52 7.84 -14.90
N ALA A 246 -11.70 7.74 -13.58
CA ALA A 246 -10.98 8.56 -12.62
C ALA A 246 -9.46 8.28 -12.65
N LEU A 247 -9.03 7.02 -12.73
CA LEU A 247 -7.62 6.66 -12.89
C LEU A 247 -7.04 7.18 -14.22
N MET A 248 -7.79 7.06 -15.32
CA MET A 248 -7.39 7.57 -16.64
C MET A 248 -7.26 9.10 -16.71
N THR A 249 -7.95 9.82 -15.80
CA THR A 249 -7.86 11.27 -15.69
C THR A 249 -6.93 11.73 -14.56
N ALA A 250 -6.30 10.79 -13.84
CA ALA A 250 -5.50 11.06 -12.64
C ALA A 250 -6.28 11.85 -11.57
N ASP A 251 -7.52 11.44 -11.31
CA ASP A 251 -8.34 12.02 -10.26
C ASP A 251 -7.65 11.92 -8.88
N ARG A 252 -7.56 13.06 -8.21
CA ARG A 252 -6.82 13.23 -6.96
C ARG A 252 -7.26 12.24 -5.87
N TYR A 253 -8.56 12.00 -5.73
CA TYR A 253 -9.07 11.15 -4.66
C TYR A 253 -8.55 9.72 -4.81
N TYR A 254 -8.63 9.14 -6.01
CA TYR A 254 -8.17 7.77 -6.24
C TYR A 254 -6.64 7.65 -6.25
N LEU A 255 -5.93 8.67 -6.74
CA LEU A 255 -4.47 8.67 -6.62
C LEU A 255 -4.02 8.70 -5.15
N ASP A 256 -4.65 9.52 -4.32
CA ASP A 256 -4.38 9.58 -2.89
C ASP A 256 -4.64 8.21 -2.24
N VAL A 257 -5.78 7.58 -2.53
CA VAL A 257 -6.15 6.26 -1.98
C VAL A 257 -5.16 5.16 -2.38
N PHE A 258 -4.78 5.09 -3.65
CA PHE A 258 -4.01 3.94 -4.15
C PHE A 258 -2.49 4.12 -4.11
N PHE A 259 -1.97 5.36 -4.08
CA PHE A 259 -0.56 5.59 -4.43
C PHE A 259 0.26 6.46 -3.45
N THR A 260 -0.29 6.86 -2.31
CA THR A 260 0.41 7.82 -1.42
C THR A 260 0.88 7.27 -0.08
N GLN A 261 0.38 6.10 0.35
CA GLN A 261 0.70 5.54 1.67
C GLN A 261 1.63 4.32 1.59
N PHE A 262 2.66 4.29 2.43
CA PHE A 262 3.69 3.25 2.42
C PHE A 262 3.98 2.79 3.84
N ILE A 263 4.23 1.49 4.03
CA ILE A 263 4.75 1.00 5.32
C ILE A 263 6.26 1.04 5.26
N VAL A 264 6.90 1.66 6.25
CA VAL A 264 8.36 1.55 6.45
C VAL A 264 8.59 0.54 7.57
N CYS A 265 9.45 -0.45 7.34
CA CYS A 265 9.68 -1.53 8.28
C CYS A 265 11.17 -1.83 8.46
N SER A 266 11.57 -2.07 9.71
CA SER A 266 12.89 -2.65 10.00
C SER A 266 12.86 -4.15 9.68
N SER A 267 13.91 -4.65 9.03
CA SER A 267 14.03 -6.07 8.64
C SER A 267 13.92 -7.02 9.81
N SER A 268 14.36 -6.59 11.00
CA SER A 268 14.23 -7.33 12.26
C SER A 268 12.77 -7.64 12.63
N HIS A 269 11.82 -6.80 12.19
CA HIS A 269 10.38 -6.91 12.51
C HIS A 269 9.52 -7.27 11.29
N PHE A 270 10.13 -7.51 10.13
CA PHE A 270 9.39 -7.73 8.89
C PHE A 270 8.50 -8.97 8.92
N HIS A 271 8.94 -10.06 9.56
CA HIS A 271 8.13 -11.26 9.74
C HIS A 271 6.84 -10.98 10.53
N ILE A 272 6.94 -10.20 11.62
CA ILE A 272 5.78 -9.77 12.42
C ILE A 272 4.82 -8.94 11.57
N LEU A 273 5.36 -8.00 10.78
CA LEU A 273 4.54 -7.18 9.88
C LEU A 273 3.77 -8.05 8.87
N VAL A 274 4.45 -9.01 8.23
CA VAL A 274 3.83 -9.92 7.25
C VAL A 274 2.73 -10.77 7.88
N ASP A 275 2.96 -11.32 9.07
CA ASP A 275 1.95 -12.10 9.79
C ASP A 275 0.73 -11.23 10.12
N ARG A 276 0.94 -10.01 10.62
CA ARG A 276 -0.14 -9.05 10.90
C ARG A 276 -0.92 -8.64 9.64
N ILE A 277 -0.24 -8.42 8.52
CA ILE A 277 -0.90 -8.18 7.23
C ILE A 277 -1.76 -9.39 6.87
N GLY A 278 -1.22 -10.61 6.99
CA GLY A 278 -1.95 -11.86 6.73
C GLY A 278 -3.22 -11.98 7.57
N ASP A 279 -3.12 -11.77 8.88
CA ASP A 279 -4.26 -11.84 9.81
C ASP A 279 -5.33 -10.78 9.49
N THR A 280 -4.89 -9.55 9.21
CA THR A 280 -5.78 -8.45 8.82
C THR A 280 -6.53 -8.79 7.54
N VAL A 281 -5.84 -9.33 6.54
CA VAL A 281 -6.45 -9.74 5.28
C VAL A 281 -7.44 -10.88 5.50
N ILE A 282 -7.08 -11.92 6.27
CA ILE A 282 -7.97 -13.05 6.56
C ILE A 282 -9.26 -12.56 7.23
N SER A 283 -9.14 -11.70 8.22
CA SER A 283 -10.30 -11.10 8.91
C SER A 283 -11.20 -10.33 7.94
N ALA A 284 -10.60 -9.48 7.10
CA ALA A 284 -11.31 -8.67 6.12
C ALA A 284 -12.09 -9.51 5.09
N VAL A 285 -11.45 -10.53 4.51
CA VAL A 285 -12.09 -11.33 3.45
C VAL A 285 -13.04 -12.41 3.97
N SER A 286 -12.93 -12.78 5.25
CA SER A 286 -13.87 -13.71 5.87
C SER A 286 -15.25 -13.08 6.06
N SER A 287 -15.31 -11.76 6.27
CA SER A 287 -16.56 -10.98 6.45
C SER A 287 -17.12 -10.39 5.16
N GLN A 288 -16.58 -10.77 3.99
CA GLN A 288 -17.00 -10.20 2.72
C GLN A 288 -18.42 -10.64 2.30
N ILE A 289 -19.11 -9.78 1.56
CA ILE A 289 -20.44 -10.05 1.01
C ILE A 289 -20.31 -10.41 -0.47
N LYS A 290 -20.98 -11.49 -0.94
CA LYS A 290 -21.07 -11.81 -2.37
C LYS A 290 -22.29 -11.12 -2.98
N LEU A 291 -22.09 -10.45 -4.12
CA LEU A 291 -23.14 -9.87 -4.94
C LEU A 291 -23.77 -10.94 -5.84
N GLU A 292 -25.10 -10.94 -5.93
CA GLU A 292 -25.89 -11.84 -6.79
C GLU A 292 -26.03 -11.30 -8.22
#